data_AF-J0QTU9-F1
#
_entry.id   AF-J0QTU9-F1
#
_cell.length_a   1.000
_cell.length_b   1.000
_cell.length_c   1.000
_cell.angle_alpha   90.00
_cell.angle_beta   90.00
_cell.angle_gamma   90.00
#
_symmetry.space_group_name_H-M   'P 1'
#
loop_
_entity.id
_entity.type
_entity.pdbx_description
1 polymer ?
#
loop_
_entity_poly.entity_id
_entity_poly.type
_entity_poly.pdbx_seq_one_letter_code
_entity_poly.pdbx_strand_id
1 'polypeptide(L)'
;MPELAETLKIGPIGNETLICGKNGNKLVKESFGNLFREACNAAGIKKSAHSLRKLAATHAANSGATVSQLKAIFGWTNDNMASLYTKSADRKRLALESIKNSKKIRDRNQKNIIESITNKTLTLYINF
;
A
#
# COMPACT_ATOMS: atom_id res chain seq x y z
N MET A 1 2.85 16.49 -3.47
CA MET A 1 3.61 15.99 -2.31
C MET A 1 4.02 17.16 -1.42
N PRO A 2 3.09 17.70 -0.61
CA PRO A 2 3.41 18.78 0.34
C PRO A 2 4.52 18.37 1.32
N GLU A 3 4.60 17.10 1.70
CA GLU A 3 5.55 16.56 2.67
C GLU A 3 7.00 16.64 2.18
N LEU A 4 7.22 16.41 0.88
CA LEU A 4 8.56 16.55 0.28
C LEU A 4 9.00 18.02 0.28
N ALA A 5 8.10 18.93 -0.10
CA ALA A 5 8.40 20.35 -0.12
C ALA A 5 8.71 20.88 1.29
N GLU A 6 7.97 20.42 2.30
CA GLU A 6 8.23 20.75 3.70
C GLU A 6 9.57 20.17 4.20
N THR A 7 9.85 18.89 3.88
CA THR A 7 11.13 18.25 4.22
C THR A 7 12.32 19.01 3.63
N LEU A 8 12.19 19.47 2.38
CA LEU A 8 13.21 20.27 1.70
C LEU A 8 13.41 21.65 2.35
N LYS A 9 12.37 22.26 2.94
CA LYS A 9 12.53 23.54 3.66
C LYS A 9 13.30 23.41 4.98
N ILE A 10 13.21 22.24 5.62
CA ILE A 10 13.78 22.00 6.96
C ILE A 10 15.18 21.38 6.86
N GLY A 11 15.38 20.46 5.92
CA GLY A 11 16.60 19.67 5.80
C GLY A 11 17.75 20.44 5.14
N PRO A 12 19.01 20.05 5.41
CA PRO A 12 20.14 20.61 4.68
C PRO A 12 20.04 20.24 3.19
N ILE A 13 20.02 21.25 2.34
CA ILE A 13 20.12 21.14 0.89
C ILE A 13 21.51 21.60 0.49
N GLY A 14 22.21 20.82 -0.35
CA GLY A 14 23.48 21.23 -0.93
C GLY A 14 23.26 22.16 -2.11
N ASN A 15 24.29 22.93 -2.50
CA ASN A 15 24.19 23.90 -3.60
C ASN A 15 23.68 23.30 -4.93
N GLU A 16 23.97 22.02 -5.19
CA GLU A 16 23.58 21.32 -6.41
C GLU A 16 22.78 20.03 -6.15
N THR A 17 22.53 19.68 -4.89
CA THR A 17 21.96 18.36 -4.51
C THR A 17 20.92 18.50 -3.42
N LEU A 18 19.77 17.86 -3.62
CA LEU A 18 18.69 17.80 -2.62
C LEU A 18 19.09 17.09 -1.32
N ILE A 19 20.08 16.19 -1.39
CA ILE A 19 20.62 15.47 -0.23
C ILE A 19 22.12 15.72 -0.20
N CYS A 20 22.62 16.21 0.94
CA CYS A 20 24.04 16.50 1.13
C CYS A 20 24.56 15.95 2.47
N GLY A 21 25.88 15.87 2.59
CA GLY A 21 26.54 15.59 3.86
C GLY A 21 26.51 16.80 4.81
N LYS A 22 27.02 16.62 6.03
CA LYS A 22 27.01 17.66 7.09
C LYS A 22 27.55 19.03 6.65
N ASN A 23 28.47 19.06 5.69
CA ASN A 23 29.11 20.29 5.19
C ASN A 23 28.52 20.79 3.87
N GLY A 24 27.33 20.33 3.46
CA GLY A 24 26.70 20.72 2.18
C GLY A 24 27.27 20.00 0.95
N ASN A 25 28.29 19.15 1.12
CA ASN A 25 28.96 18.45 0.04
C ASN A 25 28.12 17.31 -0.54
N LYS A 26 28.34 17.04 -1.83
CA LYS A 26 27.78 15.89 -2.54
C LYS A 26 28.21 14.58 -1.86
N LEU A 27 27.28 13.64 -1.79
CA LEU A 27 27.56 12.29 -1.30
C LEU A 27 27.80 11.36 -2.48
N VAL A 28 28.82 10.50 -2.37
CA VAL A 28 28.91 9.30 -3.22
C VAL A 28 27.91 8.25 -2.73
N LYS A 29 27.61 7.27 -3.58
CA LYS A 29 26.60 6.22 -3.33
C LYS A 29 26.85 5.50 -1.99
N GLU A 30 28.09 5.12 -1.73
CA GLU A 30 28.50 4.37 -0.54
C GLU A 30 28.32 5.21 0.73
N SER A 31 28.76 6.47 0.70
CA SER A 31 28.62 7.41 1.82
C SER A 31 27.15 7.69 2.17
N PHE A 32 26.29 7.86 1.16
CA PHE A 32 24.86 8.01 1.40
C PHE A 32 24.25 6.76 2.07
N GLY A 33 24.62 5.57 1.58
CA GLY A 33 24.14 4.31 2.15
C GLY A 33 24.55 4.13 3.62
N ASN A 34 25.79 4.48 3.96
CA ASN A 34 26.30 4.42 5.33
C ASN A 34 25.61 5.45 6.23
N LEU A 35 25.49 6.70 5.78
CA LEU A 35 24.79 7.76 6.52
C LEU A 35 23.34 7.37 6.83
N PHE A 36 22.63 6.81 5.83
CA PHE A 36 21.25 6.34 6.04
C PHE A 36 21.18 5.17 7.03
N ARG A 37 22.14 4.25 6.97
CA ARG A 37 22.23 3.12 7.91
C ARG A 37 22.46 3.63 9.34
N GLU A 38 23.37 4.56 9.52
CA GLU A 38 23.65 5.18 10.83
C GLU A 38 22.41 5.85 11.40
N ALA A 39 21.68 6.62 10.58
CA ALA A 39 20.42 7.23 10.99
C ALA A 39 19.37 6.19 11.39
N CYS A 40 19.23 5.10 10.63
CA CYS A 40 18.35 3.98 10.97
C CYS A 40 18.76 3.32 12.30
N ASN A 41 20.05 3.06 12.50
CA ASN A 41 20.57 2.45 13.73
C ASN A 41 20.33 3.36 14.95
N ALA A 42 20.54 4.68 14.81
CA ALA A 42 20.26 5.66 15.86
C ALA A 42 18.77 5.69 16.25
N ALA A 43 17.88 5.45 15.28
CA ALA A 43 16.44 5.28 15.52
C ALA A 43 16.05 3.87 16.02
N GLY A 44 17.02 2.97 16.26
CA GLY A 44 16.75 1.59 16.69
C GLY A 44 16.22 0.66 15.59
N ILE A 45 16.31 1.07 14.32
CA ILE A 45 15.74 0.37 13.16
C ILE A 45 16.87 -0.28 12.34
N LYS A 46 16.78 -1.59 12.08
CA LYS A 46 17.72 -2.31 11.20
C LYS A 46 17.25 -2.33 9.74
N LYS A 47 17.40 -1.20 9.02
CA LYS A 47 16.98 -1.02 7.62
C LYS A 47 17.99 -0.24 6.78
N SER A 48 17.69 -0.11 5.48
CA SER A 48 18.53 0.59 4.50
C SER A 48 17.70 1.45 3.54
N ALA A 49 18.36 2.39 2.84
CA ALA A 49 17.69 3.24 1.85
C ALA A 49 17.00 2.41 0.74
N HIS A 50 17.62 1.31 0.33
CA HIS A 50 17.01 0.40 -0.65
C HIS A 50 15.70 -0.23 -0.12
N SER A 51 15.64 -0.57 1.17
CA SER A 51 14.41 -1.10 1.77
C SER A 51 13.29 -0.06 1.84
N LEU A 52 13.61 1.23 1.94
CA LEU A 52 12.62 2.31 1.88
C LEU A 52 11.92 2.35 0.50
N ARG A 53 12.68 2.14 -0.58
CA ARG A 53 12.11 2.00 -1.93
C ARG A 53 11.16 0.80 -2.03
N LYS A 54 11.53 -0.34 -1.45
CA LYS A 54 10.64 -1.53 -1.39
C LYS A 54 9.37 -1.24 -0.59
N LEU A 55 9.48 -0.51 0.52
CA LEU A 55 8.34 -0.09 1.34
C LEU A 55 7.40 0.81 0.53
N ALA A 56 7.93 1.83 -0.14
CA ALA A 56 7.14 2.72 -0.98
C ALA A 56 6.39 1.96 -2.10
N ALA A 57 7.06 1.02 -2.77
CA ALA A 57 6.42 0.19 -3.80
C ALA A 57 5.33 -0.73 -3.21
N THR A 58 5.58 -1.32 -2.05
CA THR A 58 4.61 -2.14 -1.33
C THR A 58 3.39 -1.32 -0.90
N HIS A 59 3.62 -0.11 -0.39
CA HIS A 59 2.55 0.79 -0.02
C HIS A 59 1.71 1.19 -1.24
N ALA A 60 2.33 1.60 -2.34
CA ALA A 60 1.63 1.97 -3.57
C ALA A 60 0.77 0.80 -4.09
N ALA A 61 1.33 -0.40 -4.15
CA ALA A 61 0.60 -1.60 -4.59
C ALA A 61 -0.59 -1.91 -3.66
N ASN A 62 -0.40 -1.84 -2.33
CA ASN A 62 -1.48 -2.05 -1.37
C ASN A 62 -2.58 -0.97 -1.45
N SER A 63 -2.24 0.24 -1.88
CA SER A 63 -3.20 1.31 -2.17
C SER A 63 -3.89 1.14 -3.53
N GLY A 64 -3.67 0.04 -4.25
CA GLY A 64 -4.34 -0.29 -5.50
C GLY A 64 -3.64 0.23 -6.76
N ALA A 65 -2.39 0.69 -6.65
CA ALA A 65 -1.67 1.14 -7.84
C ALA A 65 -1.39 -0.03 -8.80
N THR A 66 -1.60 0.20 -10.08
CA THR A 66 -1.44 -0.80 -11.15
C THR A 66 0.02 -1.04 -11.48
N VAL A 67 0.31 -2.13 -12.21
CA VAL A 67 1.66 -2.42 -12.73
C VAL A 67 2.22 -1.22 -13.49
N SER A 68 1.45 -0.61 -14.39
CA SER A 68 1.88 0.55 -15.18
C SER A 68 2.16 1.79 -14.32
N GLN A 69 1.35 2.04 -13.29
CA GLN A 69 1.58 3.15 -12.35
C GLN A 69 2.85 2.93 -11.53
N LEU A 70 3.08 1.70 -11.04
CA LEU A 70 4.31 1.34 -10.35
C LEU A 70 5.54 1.52 -11.26
N LYS A 71 5.44 1.11 -12.52
CA LYS A 71 6.51 1.32 -13.51
C LYS A 71 6.83 2.79 -13.70
N ALA A 72 5.81 3.65 -13.84
CA ALA A 72 5.98 5.07 -14.00
C ALA A 72 6.66 5.72 -12.78
N ILE A 73 6.19 5.39 -11.56
CA ILE A 73 6.71 6.00 -10.32
C ILE A 73 8.14 5.52 -10.02
N PHE A 74 8.42 4.24 -10.23
CA PHE A 74 9.72 3.65 -9.86
C PHE A 74 10.70 3.57 -11.03
N GLY A 75 10.30 3.94 -12.25
CA GLY A 75 11.17 3.85 -13.44
C GLY A 75 11.53 2.41 -13.81
N TRP A 76 10.62 1.46 -13.58
CA TRP A 76 10.84 0.08 -14.02
C TRP A 76 10.45 -0.09 -15.48
N THR A 77 11.36 -0.63 -16.28
CA THR A 77 11.11 -0.93 -17.69
C THR A 77 10.33 -2.24 -17.87
N ASN A 78 10.65 -3.25 -17.05
CA ASN A 78 10.02 -4.57 -17.07
C ASN A 78 8.91 -4.69 -16.01
N ASP A 79 7.82 -5.35 -16.39
CA ASP A 79 6.66 -5.66 -15.55
C ASP A 79 6.97 -6.61 -14.40
N ASN A 80 8.03 -7.43 -14.51
CA ASN A 80 8.38 -8.43 -13.50
C ASN A 80 8.53 -7.82 -12.10
N MET A 81 9.19 -6.65 -11.99
CA MET A 81 9.39 -5.98 -10.69
C MET A 81 8.12 -5.37 -10.15
N ALA A 82 7.33 -4.69 -10.98
CA ALA A 82 6.06 -4.10 -10.56
C ALA A 82 5.04 -5.19 -10.17
N SER A 83 4.97 -6.26 -10.96
CA SER A 83 4.09 -7.41 -10.75
C SER A 83 4.35 -8.13 -9.43
N LEU A 84 5.59 -8.16 -8.95
CA LEU A 84 5.92 -8.77 -7.66
C LEU A 84 5.12 -8.12 -6.51
N TYR A 85 5.01 -6.79 -6.54
CA TYR A 85 4.29 -6.03 -5.51
C TYR A 85 2.78 -6.11 -5.71
N THR A 86 2.29 -5.95 -6.95
CA THR A 86 0.84 -5.98 -7.21
C THR A 86 0.23 -7.36 -6.96
N LYS A 87 0.89 -8.46 -7.38
CA LYS A 87 0.39 -9.82 -7.12
C LYS A 87 0.15 -10.11 -5.63
N SER A 88 1.04 -9.63 -4.78
CA SER A 88 0.93 -9.81 -3.34
C SER A 88 -0.23 -8.99 -2.76
N ALA A 89 -0.36 -7.73 -3.17
CA ALA A 89 -1.44 -6.85 -2.78
C ALA A 89 -2.81 -7.36 -3.27
N ASP A 90 -2.89 -7.73 -4.55
CA ASP A 90 -4.10 -8.26 -5.18
C ASP A 90 -4.56 -9.56 -4.54
N ARG A 91 -3.64 -10.49 -4.23
CA ARG A 91 -3.99 -11.73 -3.52
C ARG A 91 -4.70 -11.43 -2.20
N LYS A 92 -4.17 -10.48 -1.42
CA LYS A 92 -4.77 -10.07 -0.16
C LYS A 92 -6.13 -9.40 -0.36
N ARG A 93 -6.23 -8.48 -1.33
CA ARG A 93 -7.46 -7.76 -1.66
C ARG A 93 -8.56 -8.72 -2.13
N LEU A 94 -8.26 -9.59 -3.08
CA LEU A 94 -9.19 -10.57 -3.65
C LEU A 94 -9.67 -11.58 -2.60
N ALA A 95 -8.80 -12.01 -1.69
CA ALA A 95 -9.21 -12.88 -0.59
C ALA A 95 -10.25 -12.21 0.32
N LEU A 96 -10.02 -10.95 0.71
CA LEU A 96 -10.95 -10.18 1.53
C LEU A 96 -12.27 -9.91 0.80
N GLU A 97 -12.20 -9.58 -0.49
CA GLU A 97 -13.36 -9.34 -1.34
C GLU A 97 -14.22 -10.60 -1.48
N SER A 98 -13.60 -11.76 -1.71
CA SER A 98 -14.27 -13.05 -1.76
C SER A 98 -15.03 -13.34 -0.47
N ILE A 99 -14.37 -13.22 0.69
CA ILE A 99 -14.99 -13.45 2.00
C ILE A 99 -16.19 -12.51 2.22
N LYS A 100 -16.05 -11.23 1.86
CA LYS A 100 -17.13 -10.24 1.99
C LYS A 100 -18.32 -10.59 1.10
N ASN A 101 -18.06 -10.99 -0.15
CA ASN A 101 -19.09 -11.37 -1.09
C ASN A 101 -19.84 -12.62 -0.63
N SER A 102 -19.14 -13.64 -0.14
CA SER A 102 -19.75 -14.84 0.44
C SER A 102 -20.67 -14.52 1.62
N LYS A 103 -20.23 -13.65 2.54
CA LYS A 103 -21.08 -13.18 3.65
C LYS A 103 -22.34 -12.48 3.15
N LYS A 104 -22.18 -11.54 2.21
CA LYS A 104 -23.32 -10.81 1.60
C LYS A 104 -24.32 -11.74 0.91
N ILE A 105 -23.86 -12.81 0.25
CA ILE A 105 -24.75 -13.80 -0.36
C ILE A 105 -25.52 -14.56 0.71
N ARG A 106 -24.84 -15.04 1.75
CA ARG A 106 -25.47 -15.77 2.86
C ARG A 106 -26.54 -14.93 3.56
N ASP A 107 -26.22 -13.68 3.88
CA ASP A 107 -27.13 -12.79 4.60
C ASP A 107 -28.38 -12.44 3.75
N ARG A 108 -28.21 -12.27 2.42
CA ARG A 108 -29.33 -12.13 1.49
C ARG A 108 -30.21 -13.36 1.45
N ASN A 109 -29.62 -14.56 1.36
CA ASN A 109 -30.38 -15.80 1.34
C ASN A 109 -31.19 -16.00 2.63
N GLN A 110 -30.61 -15.68 3.79
CA GLN A 110 -31.31 -15.76 5.08
C GLN A 110 -32.52 -14.82 5.15
N LYS A 111 -32.38 -13.57 4.68
CA LYS A 111 -33.50 -12.63 4.61
C LYS A 111 -34.63 -13.15 3.72
N ASN A 112 -34.31 -13.64 2.53
CA ASN A 112 -35.32 -14.17 1.60
C ASN A 112 -36.07 -15.37 2.19
N ILE A 113 -35.39 -16.24 2.95
CA ILE A 113 -36.03 -17.37 3.64
C ILE A 113 -37.00 -16.88 4.71
N ILE A 114 -36.59 -15.92 5.54
CA ILE A 114 -37.44 -15.37 6.61
C ILE A 114 -38.67 -14.68 6.02
N GLU A 115 -38.50 -13.88 4.95
CA GLU A 115 -39.63 -13.23 4.27
C GLU A 115 -40.62 -14.27 3.71
N SER A 116 -40.12 -15.34 3.08
CA SER A 116 -40.96 -16.42 2.55
C SER A 116 -41.76 -17.13 3.66
N ILE A 117 -41.11 -17.48 4.78
CA ILE A 117 -41.78 -18.11 5.93
C ILE A 117 -42.83 -17.17 6.53
N THR A 118 -42.50 -15.89 6.67
CA THR A 118 -43.40 -14.88 7.23
C THR A 118 -44.64 -14.73 6.36
N ASN A 119 -44.46 -14.56 5.05
CA ASN A 119 -45.56 -14.43 4.10
C ASN A 119 -46.44 -15.69 4.09
N LYS A 120 -45.84 -16.89 4.11
CA LYS A 120 -46.59 -18.14 4.18
C LYS A 120 -47.43 -18.22 5.47
N THR A 121 -46.84 -17.85 6.61
CA THR A 121 -47.53 -17.85 7.91
C THR A 121 -48.67 -16.85 7.92
N LEU A 122 -48.47 -15.64 7.39
CA LEU A 122 -49.49 -14.60 7.30
C LEU A 122 -50.69 -15.07 6.45
N THR A 123 -50.43 -15.70 5.30
CA THR A 123 -51.47 -16.28 4.44
C THR A 123 -52.25 -17.37 5.15
N LEU A 124 -51.58 -18.23 5.94
CA LEU A 124 -52.29 -19.22 6.76
C LEU A 124 -53.21 -18.55 7.78
N TYR A 125 -52.75 -17.52 8.49
CA TYR A 125 -53.55 -16.82 9.50
C TYR A 125 -54.76 -16.04 8.96
N ILE A 126 -54.70 -15.52 7.73
CA ILE A 126 -55.79 -14.74 7.12
C ILE A 126 -56.88 -15.64 6.51
N ASN A 127 -56.57 -16.91 6.21
CA ASN A 127 -57.51 -17.85 5.62
C ASN A 127 -58.23 -18.75 6.66
N PHE A 128 -58.10 -18.46 7.95
CA PHE A 128 -58.92 -19.01 9.05
C PHE A 128 -59.85 -17.92 9.58
#